data_AF-A0A1S1P5N4-F1
#
_entry.id   AF-A0A1S1P5N4-F1
#
_cell.length_a   1.000
_cell.length_b   1.000
_cell.length_c   1.000
_cell.angle_alpha   90.00
_cell.angle_beta   90.00
_cell.angle_gamma   90.00
#
_symmetry.space_group_name_H-M   'P 1'
#
loop_
_entity.id
_entity.type
_entity.pdbx_description
1 polymer ?
#
loop_
_entity_poly.entity_id
_entity_poly.type
_entity_poly.pdbx_seq_one_letter_code
_entity_poly.pdbx_strand_id
1 'polypeptide(L)' 'MDDKASLWPRAGASEKIDFTNRVGKSMSTLSPGLDSGYFMRCLEEVANIGDTKDLTLSDMVRTCVSLQSSRSGASE' A
#
# COMPACT_ATOMS: atom_id res chain seq x y z
N MET A 1 8.01 8.47 -12.77
CA MET A 1 7.62 9.47 -11.75
C MET A 1 6.69 8.74 -10.82
N ASP A 2 7.13 8.45 -9.60
CA ASP A 2 6.26 7.90 -8.56
C ASP A 2 5.36 9.02 -8.03
N ASP A 3 4.06 8.76 -7.93
CA ASP A 3 3.12 9.74 -7.39
C ASP A 3 3.41 9.99 -5.91
N LYS A 4 3.19 11.23 -5.46
CA LYS A 4 3.33 11.58 -4.05
C LYS A 4 2.25 10.88 -3.23
N ALA A 5 2.63 10.34 -2.08
CA ALA A 5 1.74 9.74 -1.10
C ALA A 5 0.64 10.71 -0.63
N SER A 6 0.95 12.00 -0.54
CA SER A 6 -0.02 13.05 -0.22
C SER A 6 -1.20 13.18 -1.19
N LEU A 7 -1.10 12.61 -2.40
CA LEU A 7 -2.20 12.56 -3.36
C LEU A 7 -3.15 11.39 -3.09
N TRP A 8 -2.70 10.35 -2.38
CA TRP A 8 -3.51 9.15 -2.12
C TRP A 8 -4.86 9.46 -1.45
N PRO A 9 -4.95 10.26 -0.37
CA PRO A 9 -6.24 10.58 0.24
C PRO A 9 -7.22 11.28 -0.71
N ARG A 10 -6.69 11.99 -1.72
CA ARG A 10 -7.46 12.81 -2.66
C ARG A 10 -7.74 12.09 -3.99
N ALA A 11 -7.09 10.96 -4.24
CA ALA A 11 -7.28 10.18 -5.46
C ALA A 11 -8.71 9.64 -5.56
N GLY A 12 -9.22 9.55 -6.79
CA GLY A 12 -10.54 8.99 -7.06
C GLY A 12 -10.59 7.49 -6.75
N ALA A 13 -11.80 6.97 -6.49
CA ALA A 13 -12.00 5.56 -6.17
C ALA A 13 -11.45 4.63 -7.25
N SER A 14 -11.68 4.93 -8.53
CA SER A 14 -11.17 4.15 -9.66
C SER A 14 -9.64 4.14 -9.72
N GLU A 15 -8.99 5.29 -9.50
CA GLU A 15 -7.52 5.38 -9.51
C GLU A 15 -6.90 4.54 -8.38
N LYS A 16 -7.50 4.59 -7.18
CA LYS A 16 -7.07 3.77 -6.04
C LYS A 16 -7.20 2.28 -6.35
N ILE A 17 -8.34 1.87 -6.91
CA ILE A 17 -8.61 0.48 -7.29
C ILE A 17 -7.62 0.01 -8.36
N ASP A 18 -7.40 0.81 -9.40
CA ASP A 18 -6.48 0.46 -10.48
C ASP A 18 -5.04 0.33 -9.97
N PHE A 19 -4.61 1.24 -9.09
CA PHE A 19 -3.29 1.18 -8.48
C PHE A 19 -3.11 -0.08 -7.62
N THR A 20 -4.01 -0.34 -6.67
CA THR A 20 -3.89 -1.49 -5.77
C THR A 20 -4.05 -2.82 -6.49
N ASN A 21 -4.84 -2.88 -7.57
CA ASN A 21 -4.92 -4.05 -8.43
C ASN A 21 -3.58 -4.34 -9.13
N ARG A 22 -2.89 -3.30 -9.65
CA ARG A 22 -1.57 -3.48 -10.26
C ARG A 22 -0.54 -3.96 -9.24
N VAL A 23 -0.45 -3.29 -8.09
CA VAL A 23 0.52 -3.65 -7.03
C VAL A 23 0.23 -5.04 -6.47
N GLY A 24 -1.04 -5.33 -6.13
CA GLY A 24 -1.46 -6.63 -5.63
C GLY A 24 -1.21 -7.77 -6.62
N LYS A 25 -1.44 -7.56 -7.91
CA LYS A 25 -1.10 -8.56 -8.94
C LYS A 25 0.41 -8.83 -8.99
N SER A 26 1.24 -7.81 -8.88
CA SER A 26 2.70 -7.98 -8.87
C SER A 26 3.18 -8.71 -7.62
N MET A 27 2.63 -8.39 -6.44
CA MET A 27 3.13 -8.88 -5.15
C MET A 27 2.50 -10.19 -4.68
N SER A 28 1.27 -10.50 -5.08
CA SER A 28 0.58 -11.74 -4.71
C SER A 28 1.32 -13.00 -5.17
N THR A 29 2.15 -12.90 -6.20
CA THR A 29 3.04 -13.99 -6.65
C THR A 29 4.18 -14.29 -5.66
N LEU A 30 4.58 -13.30 -4.86
CA LEU A 30 5.65 -13.40 -3.87
C LEU A 30 5.11 -13.78 -2.48
N SER A 31 3.93 -13.27 -2.12
CA SER A 31 3.23 -13.59 -0.87
C SER A 31 1.72 -13.55 -1.12
N PRO A 32 0.99 -14.66 -0.94
CA PRO A 32 -0.46 -14.71 -1.19
C PRO A 32 -1.27 -13.69 -0.40
N GLY A 33 -0.75 -13.19 0.73
CA GLY A 33 -1.39 -12.16 1.56
C GLY A 33 -1.17 -10.72 1.09
N LEU A 34 -0.32 -10.49 0.09
CA LEU A 34 -0.07 -9.18 -0.52
C LEU A 34 -0.98 -8.95 -1.73
N ASP A 35 -2.30 -9.01 -1.50
CA ASP A 35 -3.32 -8.80 -2.53
C ASP A 35 -3.79 -7.33 -2.63
N SER A 36 -4.66 -7.04 -3.60
CA SER A 36 -5.17 -5.68 -3.82
C SER A 36 -6.02 -5.16 -2.66
N GLY A 37 -6.75 -6.04 -1.97
CA GLY A 37 -7.54 -5.69 -0.79
C GLY A 37 -6.66 -5.36 0.41
N TYR A 38 -5.55 -6.06 0.57
CA TYR A 38 -4.51 -5.75 1.55
C TYR A 38 -3.91 -4.38 1.29
N PHE A 39 -3.44 -4.11 0.07
CA PHE A 39 -2.84 -2.81 -0.26
C PHE A 39 -3.83 -1.67 -0.16
N MET A 40 -5.10 -1.86 -0.55
CA MET A 40 -6.12 -0.82 -0.36
C MET A 40 -6.25 -0.43 1.12
N ARG A 41 -6.42 -1.41 2.02
CA ARG A 41 -6.54 -1.12 3.46
C ARG A 41 -5.26 -0.49 4.03
N CYS A 42 -4.10 -1.06 3.73
CA CYS A 42 -2.85 -0.57 4.28
C CYS A 42 -2.51 0.85 3.79
N LEU A 43 -2.72 1.17 2.51
CA LEU A 43 -2.45 2.51 1.98
C LEU A 43 -3.40 3.55 2.58
N GLU A 44 -4.67 3.22 2.79
CA GLU A 44 -5.60 4.10 3.53
C GLU A 44 -5.13 4.32 4.97
N GLU A 45 -4.66 3.29 5.67
CA GLU A 45 -4.12 3.43 7.03
C GLU A 45 -2.84 4.28 7.05
N VAL A 46 -1.85 3.97 6.21
CA VAL A 46 -0.56 4.68 6.14
C VAL A 46 -0.75 6.15 5.75
N ALA A 47 -1.68 6.44 4.84
CA ALA A 47 -1.99 7.81 4.46
C ALA A 47 -2.60 8.64 5.60
N ASN A 48 -3.17 7.97 6.61
CA ASN A 48 -3.78 8.61 7.79
C ASN A 48 -2.80 8.75 8.98
N ILE A 49 -1.60 8.14 8.96
CA ILE A 49 -0.68 8.10 10.11
C ILE A 49 0.16 9.40 10.28
N GLY A 50 0.17 10.32 9.32
CA GLY A 50 0.86 11.60 9.49
C GLY A 50 1.19 12.34 8.20
N ASP A 51 2.20 13.22 8.26
CA ASP A 51 2.61 14.03 7.11
C ASP A 51 3.34 13.20 6.05
N THR A 52 2.62 12.85 4.98
CA THR A 52 3.12 12.06 3.84
C THR A 52 3.75 12.92 2.73
N LYS A 53 4.00 14.22 2.97
CA LYS A 53 4.40 15.18 1.93
C LYS A 53 5.66 14.80 1.14
N ASP A 54 6.61 14.15 1.80
CA ASP A 54 7.88 13.72 1.19
C ASP A 54 7.91 12.26 0.76
N LEU A 55 6.85 11.49 1.07
CA LEU A 55 6.75 10.08 0.70
C LEU A 55 6.17 9.91 -0.70
N THR A 56 6.60 8.86 -1.38
CA THR A 56 5.99 8.39 -2.63
C THR A 56 5.00 7.25 -2.37
N LEU A 57 4.11 6.95 -3.32
CA LEU A 57 3.27 5.76 -3.27
C LEU A 57 4.10 4.48 -3.14
N SER A 58 5.27 4.44 -3.78
CA SER A 58 6.21 3.32 -3.66
C SER A 58 6.76 3.15 -2.24
N ASP A 59 7.02 4.25 -1.51
CA ASP A 59 7.44 4.18 -0.10
C ASP A 59 6.31 3.66 0.80
N MET A 60 5.06 4.04 0.53
CA MET A 60 3.90 3.50 1.24
C MET A 60 3.72 2.01 0.96
N VAL A 61 3.89 1.57 -0.29
CA VAL A 61 3.84 0.14 -0.65
C VAL A 61 4.92 -0.65 0.10
N ARG A 62 6.16 -0.13 0.18
CA ARG A 62 7.25 -0.76 0.96
C ARG A 62 6.90 -0.84 2.45
N THR A 63 6.28 0.21 2.98
CA THR A 63 5.78 0.23 4.36
C THR A 63 4.76 -0.88 4.57
N CYS A 64 3.78 -1.01 3.67
CA CYS A 64 2.81 -2.09 3.71
C CYS A 64 3.46 -3.48 3.67
N VAL A 65 4.36 -3.75 2.73
CA VAL A 65 5.06 -5.04 2.68
C VAL A 65 5.81 -5.35 3.99
N SER A 66 6.42 -4.33 4.59
CA SER A 66 7.13 -4.45 5.87
C SER A 66 6.16 -4.76 7.03
N LEU A 67 4.98 -4.12 7.05
CA LEU A 67 3.92 -4.37 8.03
C LEU A 67 3.27 -5.75 7.87
N GLN A 68 3.13 -6.26 6.64
CA GLN A 68 2.64 -7.62 6.42
C GLN A 68 3.62 -8.65 6.98
N SER A 69 4.92 -8.43 6.78
CA SER A 69 5.97 -9.32 7.28
C SER A 69 6.01 -9.36 8.80
N SER A 70 5.87 -8.22 9.48
CA SER A 70 5.79 -8.19 10.95
C SER A 70 4.51 -8.83 11.50
N ARG A 71 3.40 -8.73 10.77
CA ARG A 71 2.12 -9.35 11.15
C ARG A 71 2.11 -10.87 10.92
N SER A 72 2.83 -11.34 9.91
CA SER A 72 3.00 -12.77 9.64
C SER A 72 4.07 -13.43 10.52
N GLY A 73 5.06 -12.68 11.00
CA GLY A 73 6.00 -13.13 12.02
C GLY A 73 5.49 -13.05 13.47
N ALA A 74 4.28 -12.51 13.71
CA ALA A 74 3.64 -12.50 15.02
C ALA A 74 2.83 -13.78 15.31
N SER A 75 3.04 -14.83 14.53
CA SER A 75 2.54 -16.19 14.77
C SER A 75 3.71 -17.11 15.12
N GLU A 76 4.50 -16.76 16.14
CA GLU A 76 5.45 -17.66 16.81
C GLU A 76 5.30 -17.53 18.34
#